data_AF-A0A0K8PV47-F1
#
_entry.id   AF-A0A0K8PV47-F1
#
_cell.length_a   1.000
_cell.length_b   1.000
_cell.length_c   1.000
_cell.angle_alpha   90.00
_cell.angle_beta   90.00
_cell.angle_gamma   90.00
#
_symmetry.space_group_name_H-M   'P 1'
#
loop_
_entity.id
_entity.type
_entity.pdbx_description
1 polymer ?
#
loop_
_entity_poly.entity_id
_entity_poly.type
_entity_poly.pdbx_seq_one_letter_code
_entity_poly.pdbx_strand_id
1 'polypeptide(L)' 'MGASPWIVSGELWERIGPLLPCKQRRFRYPGRKPVPDRKVLCGILYVLHTGIQWEYLATEMGFGSGMTCWRRLRDW' A
#
# COMPACT_ATOMS: atom_id res chain seq x y z
N MET A 1 17.38 -6.01 -16.24
CA MET A 1 16.18 -5.19 -15.96
C MET A 1 16.03 -5.10 -14.45
N GLY A 2 16.17 -3.90 -13.88
CA GLY A 2 15.90 -3.70 -12.45
C GLY A 2 14.42 -3.86 -12.16
N ALA A 3 14.07 -4.27 -10.94
CA ALA A 3 12.69 -4.20 -10.49
C ALA A 3 12.19 -2.75 -10.60
N SER A 4 10.91 -2.55 -10.96
CA SER A 4 10.33 -1.20 -11.00
C SER A 4 10.53 -0.49 -9.66
N PRO A 5 10.83 0.81 -9.65
CA PRO A 5 11.29 1.52 -8.44
C PRO A 5 10.26 1.57 -7.31
N TRP A 6 8.98 1.36 -7.61
CA TRP A 6 7.89 1.30 -6.64
C TRP A 6 7.65 -0.10 -6.04
N ILE A 7 8.35 -1.15 -6.51
CA ILE A 7 8.19 -2.49 -5.96
C ILE A 7 9.10 -2.66 -4.75
N VAL A 8 8.49 -2.71 -3.57
CA VAL A 8 9.19 -2.95 -2.30
C VAL A 8 9.68 -4.38 -2.25
N SER A 9 11.00 -4.59 -2.16
CA SER A 9 11.62 -5.91 -2.04
C SER A 9 11.29 -6.58 -0.68
N GLY A 10 11.58 -7.88 -0.55
CA GLY A 10 11.39 -8.60 0.71
C GLY A 10 12.26 -8.01 1.82
N GLU A 11 13.55 -7.83 1.55
CA GLU A 11 14.51 -7.24 2.49
C GLU A 11 14.12 -5.83 2.93
N LEU A 12 13.69 -4.99 1.98
CA LEU A 12 13.25 -3.63 2.33
C LEU A 12 11.97 -3.67 3.18
N TRP A 13 11.05 -4.58 2.86
CA TRP A 13 9.83 -4.77 3.63
C TRP A 13 10.09 -5.25 5.06
N GLU A 14 11.08 -6.12 5.28
CA GLU A 14 11.45 -6.57 6.63
C GLU A 14 11.92 -5.40 7.52
N ARG A 15 12.52 -4.37 6.92
CA ARG A 15 12.94 -3.17 7.64
C ARG A 15 11.80 -2.17 7.85
N ILE A 16 10.95 -1.96 6.84
CA ILE A 16 9.89 -0.94 6.88
C ILE A 16 8.63 -1.45 7.59
N GLY A 17 8.22 -2.69 7.33
CA GLY A 17 6.96 -3.26 7.80
C GLY A 17 6.72 -3.11 9.31
N PRO A 18 7.72 -3.38 10.18
CA PRO A 18 7.58 -3.19 11.63
C PRO A 18 7.40 -1.74 12.09
N LEU A 19 7.78 -0.76 11.26
CA LEU A 19 7.66 0.67 11.58
C LEU A 19 6.26 1.23 11.30
N LEU A 20 5.47 0.52 10.49
CA LEU A 20 4.13 0.97 10.13
C LEU A 20 3.12 0.72 11.27
N PRO A 21 2.17 1.64 11.48
CA PRO A 21 1.13 1.45 12.49
C PRO A 21 0.30 0.18 12.27
N CYS A 22 0.30 -0.71 13.27
CA CYS A 22 -0.48 -1.94 13.23
C CYS A 22 -1.93 -1.65 13.66
N LYS A 23 -2.87 -1.62 12.70
CA LYS A 23 -4.29 -1.40 12.99
C LYS A 23 -4.93 -2.72 13.43
N GLN A 24 -5.35 -2.78 14.70
CA GLN A 24 -6.05 -3.95 15.22
C GLN A 24 -7.38 -4.17 14.47
N ARG A 25 -7.54 -5.38 13.93
CA ARG A 25 -8.78 -5.79 13.27
C ARG A 25 -9.83 -6.06 14.34
N ARG A 26 -11.05 -5.58 14.12
CA ARG A 26 -12.19 -5.89 15.01
C ARG A 26 -12.37 -7.41 15.10
N PHE A 27 -12.60 -7.93 16.31
CA PHE A 27 -12.84 -9.36 16.51
C PHE A 27 -14.22 -9.77 15.97
N ARG A 28 -15.27 -9.03 16.33
CA ARG A 28 -16.65 -9.30 15.92
C ARG A 28 -17.01 -8.49 14.67
N TYR A 29 -17.61 -9.15 13.68
CA TYR A 29 -18.00 -8.59 12.36
C TYR A 29 -16.85 -7.82 11.67
N PRO A 30 -15.74 -8.51 11.34
CA PRO A 30 -14.50 -7.85 10.94
C PRO A 30 -14.50 -7.24 9.52
N GLY A 31 -15.60 -7.38 8.77
CA GLY A 31 -15.70 -6.92 7.38
C GLY A 31 -14.68 -7.57 6.43
N ARG A 32 -14.55 -6.97 5.24
CA ARG A 32 -13.60 -7.39 4.20
C ARG A 32 -12.15 -7.29 4.72
N LYS A 33 -11.32 -8.28 4.39
CA LYS A 33 -9.88 -8.22 4.69
C LYS A 33 -9.25 -6.99 4.03
N PRO A 34 -8.43 -6.21 4.74
CA PRO A 34 -7.72 -5.08 4.15
C PRO A 34 -6.71 -5.55 3.11
N VAL A 35 -6.35 -4.67 2.18
CA VAL A 35 -5.26 -4.90 1.25
C VAL A 35 -3.95 -5.02 2.04
N PRO A 36 -3.06 -5.98 1.71
CA PRO A 36 -1.77 -6.12 2.40
C PRO A 36 -0.94 -4.84 2.35
N ASP A 37 -0.34 -4.45 3.47
CA ASP A 37 0.34 -3.15 3.61
C ASP A 37 1.51 -2.99 2.65
N ARG A 38 2.26 -4.06 2.37
CA ARG A 38 3.31 -4.02 1.34
C ARG A 38 2.77 -3.64 -0.04
N LYS A 39 1.59 -4.15 -0.41
CA LYS A 39 0.97 -3.82 -1.71
C LYS A 39 0.51 -2.36 -1.74
N VAL A 40 -0.04 -1.87 -0.62
CA VAL A 40 -0.44 -0.48 -0.49
C VAL A 40 0.77 0.45 -0.56
N LEU A 41 1.88 0.09 0.07
CA LEU A 41 3.13 0.85 0.00
C LEU A 41 3.67 0.90 -1.44
N CYS A 42 3.62 -0.21 -2.19
CA CYS A 42 3.94 -0.18 -3.62
C CYS A 42 3.04 0.78 -4.41
N GLY A 43 1.74 0.81 -4.12
CA GLY A 43 0.80 1.75 -4.75
C GLY A 43 1.08 3.21 -4.42
N ILE A 44 1.42 3.51 -3.16
CA ILE A 44 1.85 4.86 -2.74
C ILE A 44 3.10 5.29 -3.49
N LEU A 45 4.13 4.42 -3.52
CA LEU A 45 5.38 4.72 -4.23
C LEU A 45 5.15 4.89 -5.74
N TYR A 46 4.25 4.11 -6.33
CA TYR A 46 3.87 4.28 -7.74
C TYR A 46 3.29 5.66 -8.01
N VAL A 47 2.31 6.10 -7.22
CA VAL A 47 1.67 7.41 -7.35
C VAL A 47 2.70 8.54 -7.16
N LEU A 48 3.55 8.44 -6.13
CA LEU A 48 4.60 9.44 -5.86
C LEU A 48 5.67 9.49 -6.97
N HIS A 49 6.01 8.34 -7.54
CA HIS A 49 7.01 8.26 -8.61
C HIS A 49 6.48 8.78 -9.95
N THR A 50 5.23 8.49 -10.27
CA THR A 50 4.61 8.86 -11.55
C THR A 50 3.95 10.24 -11.53
N GLY A 51 3.62 10.76 -10.34
CA GLY A 51 2.94 12.05 -10.17
C GLY A 51 1.46 12.04 -10.56
N ILE A 52 0.86 10.87 -10.78
CA ILE A 52 -0.56 10.78 -11.12
C ILE A 52 -1.45 11.17 -9.93
N GLN A 53 -2.70 11.52 -10.21
CA GLN A 53 -3.72 11.65 -9.17
C GLN A 53 -4.07 10.27 -8.58
N TRP A 54 -4.48 10.24 -7.32
CA TRP A 54 -4.82 8.99 -6.62
C TRP A 54 -5.97 8.23 -7.32
N GLU A 55 -6.94 8.94 -7.87
CA GLU A 55 -8.10 8.41 -8.58
C GLU A 55 -7.71 7.65 -9.86
N TYR A 56 -6.54 7.95 -10.43
CA TYR A 56 -6.03 7.30 -11.64
C TYR A 56 -5.16 6.07 -11.36
N LEU A 57 -4.93 5.70 -10.09
CA LEU A 57 -4.24 4.45 -9.78
C LEU A 57 -5.11 3.25 -10.19
N ALA A 58 -4.64 2.52 -11.21
CA ALA A 58 -5.32 1.34 -11.72
C ALA A 58 -5.40 0.22 -10.67
N THR A 59 -6.63 -0.19 -10.34
CA THR A 59 -6.89 -1.26 -9.37
C THR A 59 -6.40 -2.63 -9.83
N GLU A 60 -6.30 -2.83 -11.15
CA GLU A 60 -5.82 -4.06 -11.79
C GLU A 60 -4.36 -4.39 -11.45
N MET A 61 -3.56 -3.39 -11.05
CA MET A 61 -2.19 -3.57 -10.56
C MET A 61 -2.12 -4.29 -9.20
N GLY A 62 -3.26 -4.44 -8.51
CA GLY A 62 -3.35 -5.20 -7.27
C GLY A 62 -2.83 -4.46 -6.02
N PHE A 63 -2.49 -3.18 -6.12
CA PHE A 63 -2.09 -2.34 -4.98
C PHE A 63 -3.26 -1.88 -4.10
N GLY A 64 -4.50 -2.09 -4.56
CA GLY A 64 -5.70 -1.45 -4.03
C GLY A 64 -6.10 -0.24 -4.87
N SER A 65 -7.16 0.46 -4.49
CA SER A 65 -7.49 1.75 -5.12
C SER A 65 -6.55 2.84 -4.61
N GLY A 66 -6.35 3.91 -5.39
CA GLY A 66 -5.55 5.03 -4.88
C GLY A 66 -6.18 5.71 -3.67
N MET A 67 -7.51 5.70 -3.53
CA MET A 67 -8.16 6.13 -2.28
C MET A 67 -7.79 5.25 -1.07
N THR A 68 -7.60 3.94 -1.28
CA THR A 68 -7.08 3.06 -0.22
C THR A 68 -5.66 3.45 0.14
N CYS A 69 -4.81 3.70 -0.86
CA CYS A 69 -3.43 4.13 -0.68
C CYS A 69 -3.34 5.46 0.07
N TRP A 70 -4.09 6.47 -0.35
CA TRP A 70 -4.14 7.78 0.29
C TRP A 70 -4.61 7.70 1.75
N ARG A 71 -5.70 6.96 2.02
CA ARG A 71 -6.17 6.76 3.40
C ARG A 71 -5.14 6.06 4.26
N ARG A 72 -4.41 5.09 3.70
CA ARG A 72 -3.37 4.36 4.42
C ARG A 72 -2.16 5.25 4.69
N LEU A 73 -1.70 6.04 3.72
CA LEU A 73 -0.61 7.00 3.88
C LEU A 73 -0.93 8.06 4.94
N ARG A 74 -2.19 8.50 5.03
CA ARG A 74 -2.63 9.45 6.05
C ARG A 74 -2.73 8.81 7.45
N ASP A 75 -3.12 7.54 7.51
CA ASP A 75 -3.27 6.79 8.76
C ASP A 75 -1.92 6.20 9.26
N TRP A 76 -0.90 6.11 8.40
CA TRP A 76 0.47 5.70 8.71
C TRP A 76 1.30 6.89 9.19
#